data_AF-A0A928GXF2-F1
#
_entry.id   AF-A0A928GXF2-F1
#
_cell.length_a   1.000
_cell.length_b   1.000
_cell.length_c   1.000
_cell.angle_alpha   90.00
_cell.angle_beta   90.00
_cell.angle_gamma   90.00
#
_symmetry.space_group_name_H-M   'P 1'
#
loop_
_entity.id
_entity.type
_entity.pdbx_description
1 polymer ?
#
loop_
_entity_poly.entity_id
_entity_poly.type
_entity_poly.pdbx_seq_one_letter_code
_entity_poly.pdbx_strand_id
1 'polypeptide(L)'
;VGTCGAVNPNVKLREVILAMSACTDSSLLTQRFGSLHFAPTADFDLLMKAYESAKTEDIKVEVGSVASSDLFYDENENWKLWAKYGVKGIEMETAELYTLAAKFNRQALSILTVSDNIATGEATSSEERQSTFTTMMKIALETAIK
;
A
#
# COMPACT_ATOMS: atom_id res chain seq x y z
N VAL A 1 6.18 3.72 -5.17
CA VAL A 1 5.85 2.54 -5.99
C VAL A 1 6.54 1.34 -5.40
N GLY A 2 5.84 0.22 -5.22
CA GLY A 2 6.40 -0.94 -4.52
C GLY A 2 5.51 -2.18 -4.62
N THR A 3 5.81 -3.18 -3.80
CA THR A 3 5.04 -4.42 -3.67
C THR A 3 4.36 -4.52 -2.32
N CYS A 4 3.33 -5.34 -2.22
CA CYS A 4 2.73 -5.72 -0.95
C CYS A 4 2.23 -7.17 -0.98
N GLY A 5 2.16 -7.79 0.19
CA GLY A 5 1.47 -9.06 0.39
C GLY A 5 -0.02 -8.83 0.65
N ALA A 6 -0.90 -9.36 -0.18
CA ALA A 6 -2.35 -9.27 0.02
C ALA A 6 -2.79 -10.11 1.22
N VAL A 7 -3.79 -9.63 1.96
CA VAL A 7 -4.33 -10.32 3.16
C VAL A 7 -5.78 -10.78 2.99
N ASN A 8 -6.40 -10.42 1.86
CA ASN A 8 -7.72 -10.89 1.48
C ASN A 8 -7.56 -11.99 0.43
N PRO A 9 -8.14 -13.19 0.62
CA PRO A 9 -8.01 -14.30 -0.33
C PRO A 9 -8.62 -14.01 -1.70
N ASN A 10 -9.50 -13.01 -1.82
CA ASN A 10 -10.11 -12.61 -3.09
C ASN A 10 -9.26 -11.63 -3.91
N VAL A 11 -8.21 -11.04 -3.31
CA VAL A 11 -7.30 -10.13 -4.00
C VAL A 11 -6.32 -10.97 -4.80
N LYS A 12 -6.27 -10.71 -6.10
CA LYS A 12 -5.44 -11.50 -7.02
C LYS A 12 -4.04 -10.92 -7.09
N LEU A 13 -3.06 -11.80 -7.32
CA LEU A 13 -1.72 -11.38 -7.70
C LEU A 13 -1.81 -10.42 -8.90
N ARG A 14 -0.93 -9.42 -8.92
CA ARG A 14 -0.81 -8.38 -9.96
C ARG A 14 -1.87 -7.27 -9.90
N GLU A 15 -2.88 -7.38 -9.04
CA GLU A 15 -3.76 -6.25 -8.78
C GLU A 15 -2.96 -5.10 -8.13
N VAL A 16 -3.41 -3.87 -8.38
CA VAL A 16 -2.77 -2.65 -7.88
C VAL A 16 -3.60 -2.08 -6.74
N ILE A 17 -2.94 -1.73 -5.64
CA ILE A 17 -3.52 -1.06 -4.48
C ILE A 17 -3.04 0.39 -4.46
N LEU A 18 -3.99 1.32 -4.38
CA LEU A 18 -3.76 2.72 -4.06
C LEU A 18 -3.98 2.90 -2.55
N ALA A 19 -2.89 3.09 -1.81
CA ALA A 19 -2.95 3.17 -0.36
C ALA A 19 -3.50 4.53 0.08
N MET A 20 -4.76 4.57 0.52
CA MET A 20 -5.40 5.78 1.05
C MET A 20 -4.82 6.17 2.41
N SER A 21 -4.49 5.18 3.24
CA SER A 21 -3.86 5.35 4.55
C SER A 21 -3.03 4.12 4.92
N ALA A 22 -2.25 4.21 5.99
CA ALA A 22 -1.47 3.09 6.50
C ALA A 22 -1.63 2.91 8.02
N CYS A 23 -1.96 1.69 8.43
CA CYS A 23 -1.71 1.19 9.77
C CYS A 23 -0.22 0.89 9.95
N THR A 24 0.24 0.69 11.17
CA THR A 24 1.61 0.24 11.43
C THR A 24 1.74 -0.35 12.83
N ASP A 25 2.65 -1.32 12.99
CA ASP A 25 3.14 -1.80 14.28
C ASP A 25 4.43 -1.07 14.72
N SER A 26 4.96 -0.18 13.88
CA SER A 26 6.18 0.55 14.15
C SER A 26 6.04 1.48 15.33
N SER A 27 7.03 1.40 16.23
CA SER A 27 7.09 2.29 17.40
C SER A 27 7.37 3.75 17.06
N LEU A 28 7.76 4.07 15.81
CA LEU A 28 8.09 5.42 15.37
C LEU A 28 6.92 6.41 15.54
N LEU A 29 5.68 5.97 15.28
CA LEU A 29 4.50 6.81 15.47
C LEU A 29 4.22 7.04 16.95
N THR A 30 4.33 5.99 17.77
CA THR A 30 4.18 6.10 19.23
C THR A 30 5.23 7.03 19.83
N GLN A 31 6.48 6.94 19.39
CA GLN A 31 7.56 7.83 19.84
C GLN A 31 7.29 9.30 19.47
N ARG A 32 6.68 9.55 18.30
CA ARG A 32 6.41 10.90 17.80
C ARG A 32 5.16 11.54 18.41
N PHE A 33 4.11 10.74 18.63
CA PHE A 33 2.78 11.23 19.00
C PHE A 33 2.35 10.86 20.43
N GLY A 34 3.14 10.06 21.15
CA GLY A 34 2.83 9.64 22.51
C GLY A 34 1.57 8.78 22.55
N SER A 35 0.56 9.21 23.33
CA SER A 35 -0.74 8.52 23.44
C SER A 35 -1.72 8.87 22.32
N LEU A 36 -1.34 9.73 21.37
CA LEU A 36 -2.19 10.08 20.23
C LEU A 36 -1.97 9.08 19.09
N HIS A 37 -3.07 8.68 18.45
CA HIS A 37 -3.04 7.79 17.30
C HIS A 37 -3.09 8.63 16.01
N PHE A 38 -1.92 8.90 15.44
CA PHE A 38 -1.83 9.50 14.12
C PHE A 38 -2.23 8.49 13.04
N ALA A 39 -2.98 8.94 12.04
CA ALA A 39 -3.40 8.13 10.90
C ALA A 39 -2.68 8.63 9.63
N PRO A 40 -1.53 8.03 9.25
CA PRO A 40 -0.84 8.38 8.02
C PRO A 40 -1.76 8.24 6.82
N THR A 41 -1.94 9.34 6.07
CA THR A 41 -2.93 9.44 4.99
C THR A 41 -2.28 10.01 3.75
N ALA A 42 -2.68 9.52 2.58
CA ALA A 42 -2.17 9.98 1.29
C ALA A 42 -2.59 11.43 1.01
N ASP A 43 -1.85 12.08 0.11
CA ASP A 43 -2.36 13.29 -0.55
C ASP A 43 -3.54 12.94 -1.45
N PHE A 44 -4.68 13.61 -1.26
CA PHE A 44 -5.90 13.28 -1.99
C PHE A 44 -5.79 13.59 -3.48
N ASP A 45 -5.12 14.67 -3.87
CA ASP A 45 -4.98 15.04 -5.28
C ASP A 45 -4.15 14.00 -6.04
N LEU A 46 -3.03 13.54 -5.47
CA LEU A 46 -2.25 12.43 -6.03
C LEU A 46 -3.07 11.14 -6.10
N LEU A 47 -3.79 10.79 -5.03
CA LEU A 47 -4.61 9.59 -4.98
C LEU A 47 -5.70 9.61 -6.06
N MET A 48 -6.40 10.74 -6.21
CA MET A 48 -7.45 10.94 -7.20
C MET A 48 -6.89 10.85 -8.63
N LYS A 49 -5.77 11.53 -8.91
CA LYS A 49 -5.10 11.46 -10.21
C LYS A 49 -4.67 10.03 -10.58
N ALA A 50 -4.15 9.27 -9.62
CA ALA A 50 -3.80 7.87 -9.82
C ALA A 50 -5.01 6.99 -10.10
N TYR A 51 -6.10 7.19 -9.35
CA TYR A 51 -7.35 6.47 -9.56
C TYR A 51 -7.96 6.77 -10.94
N GLU A 52 -7.97 8.03 -11.36
CA GLU A 52 -8.45 8.43 -12.69
C GLU A 52 -7.57 7.92 -13.83
N SER A 53 -6.24 7.92 -13.65
CA SER A 53 -5.29 7.31 -14.60
C SER A 53 -5.60 5.82 -14.78
N ALA A 54 -5.70 5.07 -13.69
CA ALA A 54 -6.05 3.66 -13.74
C ALA A 54 -7.40 3.40 -14.43
N LYS A 55 -8.42 4.21 -14.14
CA LYS A 55 -9.75 4.12 -14.76
C LYS A 55 -9.71 4.41 -16.27
N THR A 56 -8.91 5.37 -16.70
CA THR A 56 -8.75 5.73 -18.12
C THR A 56 -8.12 4.59 -18.92
N GLU A 57 -7.23 3.84 -18.28
CA GLU A 57 -6.49 2.71 -18.86
C GLU A 57 -7.18 1.35 -18.65
N ASP A 58 -8.42 1.34 -18.12
CA ASP A 58 -9.17 0.13 -17.75
C ASP A 58 -8.39 -0.83 -16.82
N ILE A 59 -7.52 -0.26 -15.98
CA ILE A 59 -6.74 -1.01 -14.99
C ILE A 59 -7.57 -1.12 -13.71
N LYS A 60 -7.85 -2.35 -13.30
CA LYS A 60 -8.49 -2.62 -12.01
C LYS A 60 -7.54 -2.23 -10.86
N VAL A 61 -8.02 -1.34 -9.98
CA VAL A 61 -7.33 -0.93 -8.76
C VAL A 61 -8.22 -1.10 -7.54
N GLU A 62 -7.61 -1.46 -6.42
CA GLU A 62 -8.23 -1.41 -5.10
C GLU A 62 -7.77 -0.14 -4.38
N VAL A 63 -8.68 0.55 -3.70
CA VAL A 63 -8.35 1.72 -2.87
C VAL A 63 -8.69 1.39 -1.42
N GLY A 64 -7.76 1.64 -0.50
CA GLY A 64 -7.99 1.35 0.92
C GLY A 64 -6.76 1.52 1.78
N SER A 65 -6.85 1.09 3.04
CA SER A 65 -5.72 1.10 3.97
C SER A 65 -4.79 -0.08 3.74
N VAL A 66 -3.50 0.16 3.92
CA VAL A 66 -2.45 -0.88 4.03
C VAL A 66 -1.92 -0.93 5.46
N ALA A 67 -1.03 -1.88 5.76
CA ALA A 67 -0.26 -1.85 7.01
C ALA A 67 1.24 -1.90 6.70
N SER A 68 1.98 -0.96 7.29
CA SER A 68 3.44 -0.92 7.28
C SER A 68 3.98 -1.69 8.47
N SER A 69 4.49 -2.90 8.21
CA SER A 69 5.02 -3.82 9.23
C SER A 69 6.52 -3.64 9.41
N ASP A 70 7.00 -3.57 10.65
CA ASP A 70 8.44 -3.67 10.96
C ASP A 70 8.93 -5.14 10.84
N LEU A 71 8.01 -6.11 10.89
CA LEU A 71 8.31 -7.54 10.87
C LEU A 71 7.81 -8.18 9.57
N PHE A 72 8.75 -8.65 8.73
CA PHE A 72 8.40 -9.47 7.56
C PHE A 72 7.99 -10.89 7.98
N TYR A 73 8.70 -11.45 8.97
CA TYR A 73 8.37 -12.74 9.58
C TYR A 73 7.75 -12.49 10.97
N ASP A 74 6.41 -12.47 11.04
CA ASP A 74 5.66 -12.21 12.27
C ASP A 74 5.02 -13.51 12.80
N GLU A 75 5.54 -14.03 13.93
CA GLU A 75 5.01 -15.20 14.61
C GLU A 75 3.63 -14.97 15.24
N ASN A 76 3.24 -13.71 15.48
CA ASN A 76 1.94 -13.38 16.08
C ASN A 76 0.80 -13.30 15.05
N GLU A 77 1.12 -13.39 13.75
CA GLU A 77 0.17 -13.31 12.65
C GLU A 77 -0.74 -12.06 12.71
N ASN A 78 -0.20 -10.89 13.08
CA ASN A 78 -0.95 -9.64 13.22
C ASN A 78 -1.69 -9.25 11.93
N TRP A 79 -1.19 -9.68 10.78
CA TRP A 79 -1.85 -9.52 9.48
C TRP A 79 -3.31 -10.02 9.47
N LYS A 80 -3.65 -11.05 10.26
CA LYS A 80 -5.04 -11.56 10.37
C LYS A 80 -5.97 -10.54 11.00
N LEU A 81 -5.50 -9.83 12.02
CA LEU A 81 -6.27 -8.77 12.67
C LEU A 81 -6.45 -7.60 11.70
N TRP A 82 -5.39 -7.17 11.02
CA TRP A 82 -5.45 -6.15 9.98
C TRP A 82 -6.46 -6.51 8.88
N ALA A 83 -6.42 -7.75 8.39
CA ALA A 83 -7.34 -8.26 7.38
C ALA A 83 -8.81 -8.20 7.84
N LYS A 84 -9.09 -8.58 9.10
CA LYS A 84 -10.44 -8.53 9.69
C LYS A 84 -11.04 -7.12 9.68
N TYR A 85 -10.20 -6.09 9.76
CA TYR A 85 -10.60 -4.67 9.74
C TYR A 85 -10.49 -4.03 8.33
N GLY A 86 -10.25 -4.83 7.29
CA GLY A 86 -10.33 -4.38 5.90
C GLY A 86 -9.03 -3.82 5.32
N VAL A 87 -7.89 -4.00 6.00
CA VAL A 87 -6.57 -3.73 5.41
C VAL A 87 -6.39 -4.56 4.14
N LYS A 88 -5.87 -3.94 3.08
CA LYS A 88 -5.79 -4.52 1.73
C LYS A 88 -4.51 -5.34 1.52
N GLY A 89 -3.41 -4.88 2.11
CA GLY A 89 -2.12 -5.56 2.02
C GLY A 89 -1.12 -5.08 3.07
N ILE A 90 -0.06 -5.84 3.23
CA ILE A 90 1.07 -5.57 4.12
C ILE A 90 2.28 -5.16 3.27
N GLU A 91 2.89 -4.05 3.63
CA GLU A 91 4.15 -3.51 3.09
C GLU A 91 4.98 -2.94 4.24
N MET A 92 6.06 -2.18 4.01
CA MET A 92 6.98 -1.80 5.09
C MET A 92 7.38 -0.30 5.08
N GLU A 93 6.70 0.56 4.32
CA GLU A 93 7.20 1.93 4.05
C GLU A 93 6.15 3.04 4.17
N THR A 94 4.89 2.76 3.83
CA THR A 94 3.87 3.78 3.57
C THR A 94 3.56 4.66 4.79
N ALA A 95 3.53 4.08 5.99
CA ALA A 95 3.20 4.81 7.22
C ALA A 95 4.19 5.95 7.50
N GLU A 96 5.50 5.70 7.41
CA GLU A 96 6.49 6.75 7.65
C GLU A 96 6.60 7.71 6.45
N LEU A 97 6.44 7.22 5.21
CA LEU A 97 6.36 8.09 4.02
C LEU A 97 5.26 9.16 4.17
N TYR A 98 4.04 8.73 4.50
CA TYR A 98 2.90 9.63 4.68
C TYR A 98 3.06 10.54 5.90
N THR A 99 3.60 10.00 7.00
CA THR A 99 3.87 10.79 8.21
C THR A 99 4.86 11.92 7.96
N LEU A 100 5.96 11.65 7.24
CA LEU A 100 6.96 12.67 6.92
C LEU A 100 6.45 13.66 5.89
N ALA A 101 5.73 13.20 4.86
CA ALA A 101 5.13 14.10 3.88
C ALA A 101 4.18 15.11 4.55
N ALA A 102 3.30 14.63 5.43
CA ALA A 102 2.41 15.48 6.23
C ALA A 102 3.19 16.47 7.10
N LYS A 103 4.24 16.02 7.81
CA LYS A 103 5.08 16.89 8.66
C LYS A 103 5.73 18.04 7.87
N PHE A 104 6.12 17.79 6.62
CA PHE A 104 6.87 18.75 5.80
C PHE A 104 6.02 19.44 4.73
N ASN A 105 4.68 19.33 4.80
CA ASN A 105 3.75 19.89 3.83
C ASN A 105 4.09 19.49 2.38
N ARG A 106 4.36 18.19 2.18
CA ARG A 106 4.63 17.58 0.88
C ARG A 106 3.52 16.58 0.54
N GLN A 107 3.35 16.34 -0.75
CA GLN A 107 2.40 15.36 -1.26
C GLN A 107 3.07 13.99 -1.33
N ALA A 108 2.36 12.94 -0.96
CA ALA A 108 2.84 11.57 -1.07
C ALA A 108 1.71 10.59 -1.41
N LEU A 109 2.08 9.55 -2.18
CA LEU A 109 1.21 8.44 -2.53
C LEU A 109 2.04 7.16 -2.68
N SER A 110 1.56 6.08 -2.07
CA SER A 110 2.00 4.72 -2.29
C SER A 110 1.06 4.01 -3.26
N ILE A 111 1.63 3.55 -4.37
CA ILE A 111 1.00 2.69 -5.36
C ILE A 111 1.73 1.36 -5.28
N LEU A 112 0.99 0.27 -5.06
CA LEU A 112 1.55 -1.03 -4.69
C LEU A 112 0.99 -2.11 -5.62
N THR A 113 1.85 -3.01 -6.11
CA THR A 113 1.43 -4.22 -6.83
C THR A 113 1.44 -5.42 -5.88
N VAL A 114 0.38 -6.22 -5.92
CA VAL A 114 0.31 -7.45 -5.13
C VAL A 114 1.28 -8.50 -5.71
N SER A 115 2.36 -8.79 -4.98
CA SER A 115 3.39 -9.77 -5.36
C SER A 115 3.12 -11.17 -4.83
N ASP A 116 2.37 -11.26 -3.75
CA ASP A 116 2.07 -12.47 -3.00
C ASP A 116 0.77 -12.27 -2.23
N ASN A 117 0.14 -13.36 -1.82
CA ASN A 117 -1.05 -13.36 -1.00
C ASN A 117 -0.76 -14.18 0.27
N ILE A 118 -0.59 -13.47 1.39
CA ILE A 118 -0.25 -14.02 2.69
C ILE A 118 -1.36 -14.99 3.17
N ALA A 119 -2.62 -14.71 2.82
CA ALA A 119 -3.76 -15.51 3.25
C ALA A 119 -3.85 -16.86 2.51
N THR A 120 -3.41 -16.92 1.25
CA THR A 120 -3.47 -18.15 0.44
C THR A 120 -2.11 -18.85 0.29
N GLY A 121 -1.00 -18.16 0.59
CA GLY A 121 0.36 -18.62 0.37
C GLY A 121 0.81 -18.54 -1.10
N GLU A 122 0.01 -17.96 -1.98
CA GLU A 122 0.38 -17.76 -3.39
C GLU A 122 1.45 -16.68 -3.52
N ALA A 123 2.43 -16.88 -4.39
CA ALA A 123 3.47 -15.90 -4.67
C ALA A 123 3.80 -15.87 -6.16
N THR A 124 4.15 -14.69 -6.67
CA THR A 124 4.61 -14.51 -8.05
C THR A 124 6.02 -15.03 -8.25
N SER A 125 6.29 -15.55 -9.45
CA SER A 125 7.64 -15.76 -9.95
C SER A 125 8.32 -14.43 -10.32
N SER A 126 9.64 -14.43 -10.47
CA SER A 126 10.39 -13.22 -10.86
C SER A 126 10.01 -12.70 -12.25
N GLU A 127 9.65 -13.58 -13.18
CA GLU A 127 9.23 -13.20 -14.55
C GLU A 127 7.83 -12.58 -14.56
N GLU A 128 6.91 -13.13 -13.76
CA GLU A 128 5.58 -12.54 -13.56
C GLU A 128 5.68 -11.16 -12.91
N ARG A 129 6.60 -10.97 -11.94
CA ARG A 129 6.86 -9.64 -11.35
C ARG A 129 7.30 -8.61 -12.38
N GLN A 130 8.21 -8.98 -13.29
CA GLN A 130 8.72 -8.07 -14.31
C GLN A 130 7.63 -7.53 -15.24
N SER A 131 6.74 -8.41 -15.72
CA SER A 131 5.67 -7.99 -16.64
C SER A 131 4.59 -7.14 -15.95
N THR A 132 4.42 -7.27 -14.63
CA THR A 132 3.26 -6.73 -13.91
C THR A 132 3.52 -5.40 -13.22
N PHE A 133 4.77 -5.11 -12.87
CA PHE A 133 5.13 -3.78 -12.38
C PHE A 133 4.95 -2.68 -13.42
N THR A 134 4.95 -3.02 -14.71
CA THR A 134 4.72 -2.04 -15.80
C THR A 134 3.39 -1.31 -15.62
N THR A 135 2.34 -2.00 -15.17
CA THR A 135 1.01 -1.41 -14.93
C THR A 135 1.07 -0.35 -13.82
N MET A 136 1.66 -0.68 -12.67
CA MET A 136 1.87 0.27 -11.58
C MET A 136 2.73 1.45 -12.01
N MET A 137 3.82 1.19 -12.74
CA MET A 137 4.73 2.23 -13.23
C MET A 137 4.00 3.19 -14.16
N LYS A 138 3.14 2.70 -15.05
CA LYS A 138 2.34 3.52 -15.94
C LYS A 138 1.42 4.46 -15.16
N ILE A 139 0.65 3.93 -14.21
CA ILE A 139 -0.22 4.74 -13.32
C ILE A 139 0.60 5.80 -12.58
N ALA A 140 1.73 5.41 -11.99
CA ALA A 140 2.57 6.32 -11.22
C ALA A 140 3.16 7.45 -12.07
N LEU A 141 3.66 7.13 -13.27
CA LEU A 141 4.21 8.13 -14.19
C LEU A 141 3.13 9.10 -14.67
N GLU A 142 1.95 8.60 -15.05
CA GLU A 142 0.83 9.45 -15.45
C GLU A 142 0.34 10.35 -14.31
N THR A 143 0.34 9.83 -13.07
CA THR A 143 -0.01 10.59 -11.87
C THR A 143 0.98 11.73 -11.63
N ALA A 144 2.28 11.48 -11.84
CA ALA A 144 3.34 12.44 -11.54
C ALA A 144 3.43 13.61 -12.54
N ILE A 145 2.91 13.45 -13.76
CA ILE A 145 2.96 14.48 -14.82
C ILE A 145 1.65 15.25 -14.99
N LYS A 146 0.58 14.84 -14.32
CA LYS A 146 -0.71 15.56 -14.24
C LYS A 146 -0.74 16.47 -13.03
#